data_AF-A0A427UJ00-F1
#
_entry.id   AF-A0A427UJ00-F1
#
_cell.length_a   1.000
_cell.length_b   1.000
_cell.length_c   1.000
_cell.angle_alpha   90.00
_cell.angle_beta   90.00
_cell.angle_gamma   90.00
#
_symmetry.space_group_name_H-M   'P 1'
#
loop_
_entity.id
_entity.type
_entity.pdbx_description
1 polymer ?
#
loop_
_entity_poly.entity_id
_entity_poly.type
_entity_poly.pdbx_seq_one_letter_code
_entity_poly.pdbx_strand_id
1 'polypeptide(L)'
;MLTYLCNKATWNWSSINDYLNDRSNVRKTADIFKDVYQILKKSVWLPVKEDYTILALTVLATYVQNIFESVPLLFLNGPAGSGKSQTGIIMSKLSCNGTVIGQVSAATAARHIDAARGFVVFDDLEGIASKAGRDGGQFSELVQALKVSYNKHTAEKIWTDVKTMRTERLNFFGIKLISNTSGADDILSTRMLRIQTRHMPETEQGNIHKFGVNEFKRIEKLRQELHTWAFKNCVFIDDLAAQSNEKSGRFDEIALPLRVIAKLVSNECEKELEIALAKQKTVVVETNDPIETLKEAAKNLIKEGFIQFTITQVILELRTLLDENYGAGMTNEIPEWQRPEWVGRQLRTLGLLDTKDLGRASLFGKRLKIMQFNEYAINEVVQELGATINDFREPFDFCKGCQTCPYANSTCELRPQRLQQEQKAKSNYS
;
A
#
# COMPACT_ATOMS: atom_id res chain seq x y z
N MET A 1 -1.98 6.41 38.59
CA MET A 1 -1.86 6.90 37.19
C MET A 1 -0.48 6.62 36.60
N LEU A 2 0.62 6.96 37.29
CA LEU A 2 2.01 6.61 36.88
C LEU A 2 2.27 5.09 36.74
N THR A 3 1.60 4.24 37.53
CA THR A 3 1.75 2.78 37.46
C THR A 3 1.17 2.16 36.20
N TYR A 4 0.19 2.80 35.54
CA TYR A 4 -0.39 2.32 34.27
C TYR A 4 0.43 2.76 33.05
N LEU A 5 1.12 3.91 33.12
CA LEU A 5 2.08 4.35 32.10
C LEU A 5 3.33 3.45 32.07
N CYS A 6 3.73 2.88 33.21
CA CYS A 6 4.94 2.05 33.35
C CYS A 6 4.87 0.70 32.62
N ASN A 7 3.69 0.13 32.37
CA ASN A 7 3.57 -1.21 31.75
C ASN A 7 3.62 -1.19 30.21
N LYS A 8 3.48 -0.03 29.57
CA LYS A 8 3.57 0.12 28.09
C LYS A 8 4.73 1.01 27.65
N ALA A 9 5.36 1.73 28.57
CA ALA A 9 6.53 2.55 28.27
C ALA A 9 7.70 1.65 27.85
N THR A 10 8.29 2.01 26.72
CA THR A 10 9.46 1.29 26.17
C THR A 10 10.80 1.86 26.66
N TRP A 11 10.79 2.97 27.40
CA TRP A 11 11.99 3.54 28.02
C TRP A 11 12.11 3.05 29.45
N ASN A 12 13.20 2.36 29.77
CA ASN A 12 13.39 1.78 31.09
C ASN A 12 13.96 2.82 32.08
N TRP A 13 13.68 2.59 33.37
CA TRP A 13 14.09 3.50 34.44
C TRP A 13 15.61 3.69 34.54
N SER A 14 16.40 2.66 34.26
CA SER A 14 17.87 2.77 34.28
C SER A 14 18.36 3.76 33.23
N SER A 15 17.85 3.66 32.00
CA SER A 15 18.22 4.55 30.91
C SER A 15 17.71 5.98 31.13
N ILE A 16 16.51 6.14 31.70
CA ILE A 16 16.00 7.46 32.13
C ILE A 16 16.94 8.07 33.16
N ASN A 17 17.33 7.30 34.19
CA ASN A 17 18.23 7.78 35.23
C ASN A 17 19.59 8.17 34.65
N ASP A 18 20.13 7.40 33.70
CA ASP A 18 21.40 7.75 33.05
C ASP A 18 21.29 8.99 32.17
N TYR A 19 20.13 9.23 31.55
CA TYR A 19 19.87 10.48 30.84
C TYR A 19 19.82 11.67 31.80
N LEU A 20 19.03 11.60 32.88
CA LEU A 20 18.85 12.69 33.84
C LEU A 20 20.13 13.06 34.60
N ASN A 21 21.08 12.14 34.72
CA ASN A 21 22.37 12.37 35.39
C ASN A 21 23.54 12.56 34.40
N ASP A 22 23.26 12.84 33.11
CA ASP A 22 24.28 13.04 32.06
C ASP A 22 25.28 11.88 31.89
N ARG A 23 24.90 10.66 32.27
CA ARG A 23 25.68 9.43 32.08
C ARG A 23 25.37 8.72 30.77
N SER A 24 24.38 9.21 30.04
CA SER A 24 23.94 8.62 28.78
C SER A 24 24.87 8.99 27.62
N ASN A 25 25.34 7.97 26.89
CA ASN A 25 26.06 8.16 25.63
C ASN A 25 25.15 7.82 24.45
N VAL A 26 25.11 8.68 23.43
CA VAL A 26 24.29 8.51 22.24
C VAL A 26 25.19 8.63 21.02
N ARG A 27 25.14 7.63 20.13
CA ARG A 27 25.91 7.63 18.89
C ARG A 27 25.36 8.65 17.90
N LYS A 28 26.11 8.90 16.82
CA LYS A 28 25.62 9.75 15.72
C LYS A 28 24.35 9.15 15.13
N THR A 29 23.41 10.01 14.71
CA THR A 29 22.14 9.59 14.11
C THR A 29 22.35 8.61 12.94
N ALA A 30 23.40 8.81 12.13
CA ALA A 30 23.76 7.92 11.04
C ALA A 30 24.05 6.47 11.48
N ASP A 31 24.72 6.28 12.63
CA ASP A 31 25.07 4.95 13.15
C ASP A 31 23.82 4.23 13.68
N ILE A 32 22.95 4.98 14.37
CA ILE A 32 21.67 4.48 14.88
C ILE A 32 20.77 4.08 13.70
N PHE A 33 20.63 4.94 12.71
CA PHE A 33 19.87 4.66 11.48
C PHE A 33 20.38 3.41 10.77
N LYS A 34 21.71 3.28 10.62
CA LYS A 34 22.32 2.11 9.99
C LYS A 34 21.98 0.82 10.73
N ASP A 35 22.03 0.81 12.06
CA ASP A 35 21.63 -0.36 12.86
C ASP A 35 20.14 -0.72 12.63
N VAL A 36 19.24 0.26 12.67
CA VAL A 36 17.81 0.05 12.40
C VAL A 36 17.61 -0.53 11.00
N TYR A 37 18.22 0.08 9.98
CA TYR A 37 18.14 -0.36 8.59
C TYR A 37 18.61 -1.81 8.43
N GLN A 38 19.74 -2.17 9.03
CA GLN A 38 20.28 -3.54 8.93
C GLN A 38 19.41 -4.56 9.67
N ILE A 39 18.80 -4.19 10.79
CA ILE A 39 17.84 -5.05 11.49
C ILE A 39 16.63 -5.32 10.60
N LEU A 40 16.05 -4.26 10.00
CA LEU A 40 14.92 -4.40 9.08
C LEU A 40 15.26 -5.32 7.90
N LYS A 41 16.39 -5.06 7.22
CA LYS A 41 16.86 -5.85 6.07
C LYS A 41 17.10 -7.32 6.37
N LYS A 42 17.59 -7.66 7.57
CA LYS A 42 17.79 -9.05 8.01
C LYS A 42 16.52 -9.74 8.48
N SER A 43 15.50 -8.95 8.84
CA SER A 43 14.26 -9.46 9.43
C SER A 43 13.15 -9.70 8.43
N VAL A 44 13.12 -8.96 7.32
CA VAL A 44 12.05 -8.99 6.32
C VAL A 44 12.65 -8.72 4.96
N TRP A 45 12.20 -9.45 3.94
CA TRP A 45 12.50 -9.15 2.55
C TRP A 45 11.45 -8.20 1.95
N LEU A 46 11.89 -7.12 1.32
CA LEU A 46 11.05 -6.19 0.56
C LEU A 46 11.49 -6.18 -0.92
N PRO A 47 10.54 -6.19 -1.88
CA PRO A 47 10.85 -6.12 -3.31
C PRO A 47 11.47 -4.78 -3.73
N VAL A 48 11.15 -3.69 -3.04
CA VAL A 48 11.67 -2.34 -3.30
C VAL A 48 12.70 -2.01 -2.22
N LYS A 49 13.96 -1.80 -2.61
CA LYS A 49 15.06 -1.59 -1.66
C LYS A 49 14.94 -0.24 -0.94
N GLU A 50 14.39 0.76 -1.60
CA GLU A 50 14.23 2.10 -1.06
C GLU A 50 13.17 2.17 0.06
N ASP A 51 12.24 1.20 0.11
CA ASP A 51 11.25 1.10 1.19
C ASP A 51 11.90 0.85 2.56
N TYR A 52 13.08 0.21 2.61
CA TYR A 52 13.83 0.07 3.87
C TYR A 52 14.25 1.43 4.44
N THR A 53 14.57 2.41 3.60
CA THR A 53 14.92 3.77 4.04
C THR A 53 13.71 4.47 4.65
N ILE A 54 12.53 4.34 4.03
CA ILE A 54 11.26 4.85 4.59
C ILE A 54 10.97 4.20 5.95
N LEU A 55 11.05 2.87 6.05
CA LEU A 55 10.79 2.16 7.30
C LEU A 55 11.78 2.54 8.40
N ALA A 56 13.08 2.61 8.09
CA ALA A 56 14.12 2.94 9.06
C ALA A 56 13.99 4.38 9.57
N LEU A 57 13.73 5.35 8.69
CA LEU A 57 13.45 6.74 9.09
C LEU A 57 12.16 6.83 9.91
N THR A 58 11.14 6.03 9.56
CA THR A 58 9.88 5.98 10.32
C THR A 58 10.12 5.50 11.74
N VAL A 59 10.96 4.48 11.96
CA VAL A 59 11.33 4.03 13.31
C VAL A 59 11.87 5.20 14.13
N LEU A 60 12.82 5.96 13.61
CA LEU A 60 13.37 7.14 14.32
C LEU A 60 12.27 8.19 14.56
N ALA A 61 11.42 8.44 13.56
CA ALA A 61 10.32 9.40 13.65
C ALA A 61 9.34 9.07 14.78
N THR A 62 9.12 7.79 15.10
CA THR A 62 8.20 7.41 16.20
C THR A 62 8.62 7.94 17.56
N TYR A 63 9.91 8.19 17.79
CA TYR A 63 10.40 8.73 19.07
C TYR A 63 10.25 10.25 19.17
N VAL A 64 10.15 10.94 18.04
CA VAL A 64 10.06 12.41 17.94
C VAL A 64 8.77 12.88 17.29
N GLN A 65 7.79 11.98 17.09
CA GLN A 65 6.53 12.25 16.40
C GLN A 65 5.73 13.42 17.00
N ASN A 66 5.89 13.66 18.31
CA ASN A 66 5.22 14.76 19.02
C ASN A 66 5.81 16.14 18.71
N ILE A 67 6.89 16.24 17.94
CA ILE A 67 7.40 17.53 17.45
C ILE A 67 6.55 17.98 16.26
N PHE A 68 6.31 17.08 15.30
CA PHE A 68 5.64 17.39 14.05
C PHE A 68 4.13 17.58 14.19
N GLU A 69 3.54 18.44 13.37
CA GLU A 69 2.07 18.62 13.30
C GLU A 69 1.40 17.42 12.62
N SER A 70 2.01 16.94 11.53
CA SER A 70 1.60 15.79 10.73
C SER A 70 2.66 14.70 10.77
N VAL A 71 2.24 13.44 10.73
CA VAL A 71 3.13 12.26 10.80
C VAL A 71 2.80 11.21 9.75
N PRO A 72 3.75 10.38 9.30
CA PRO A 72 3.48 9.37 8.29
C PRO A 72 2.53 8.29 8.81
N LEU A 73 1.58 7.91 7.96
CA LEU A 73 0.87 6.64 8.06
C LEU A 73 1.45 5.69 7.02
N LEU A 74 1.74 4.46 7.40
CA LEU A 74 2.29 3.45 6.51
C LEU A 74 1.20 2.46 6.11
N PHE A 75 1.16 2.08 4.84
CA PHE A 75 0.30 1.03 4.32
C PHE A 75 1.15 -0.12 3.78
N LEU A 76 1.05 -1.30 4.40
CA LEU A 76 1.66 -2.52 3.88
C LEU A 76 0.72 -3.18 2.88
N ASN A 77 1.13 -3.22 1.62
CA ASN A 77 0.36 -3.82 0.55
C ASN A 77 1.05 -5.06 -0.01
N GLY A 78 0.31 -6.16 -0.19
CA GLY A 78 0.83 -7.37 -0.80
C GLY A 78 -0.03 -8.60 -0.49
N PRO A 79 0.20 -9.74 -1.16
CA PRO A 79 -0.60 -10.94 -0.98
C PRO A 79 -0.43 -11.57 0.42
N ALA A 80 -1.31 -12.50 0.79
CA ALA A 80 -1.14 -13.30 2.01
C ALA A 80 0.22 -14.04 1.98
N GLY A 81 0.93 -14.13 3.11
CA GLY A 81 2.24 -14.79 3.16
C GLY A 81 3.41 -14.00 2.55
N SER A 82 3.24 -12.72 2.22
CA SER A 82 4.31 -11.84 1.69
C SER A 82 5.18 -11.15 2.75
N GLY A 83 5.02 -11.47 4.03
CA GLY A 83 5.84 -10.89 5.12
C GLY A 83 5.25 -9.63 5.79
N LYS A 84 4.02 -9.22 5.49
CA LYS A 84 3.34 -8.05 6.12
C LYS A 84 3.33 -8.11 7.64
N SER A 85 2.82 -9.20 8.22
CA SER A 85 2.75 -9.39 9.67
C SER A 85 4.13 -9.37 10.32
N GLN A 86 5.14 -9.96 9.67
CA GLN A 86 6.52 -9.95 10.16
C GLN A 86 7.11 -8.53 10.16
N THR A 87 6.81 -7.74 9.12
CA THR A 87 7.17 -6.32 9.02
C THR A 87 6.55 -5.50 10.15
N GLY A 88 5.24 -5.68 10.39
CA GLY A 88 4.55 -5.04 11.50
C GLY A 88 5.19 -5.40 12.86
N ILE A 89 5.42 -6.69 13.11
CA ILE A 89 6.03 -7.16 14.36
C ILE A 89 7.42 -6.56 14.57
N ILE A 90 8.31 -6.56 13.57
CA ILE A 90 9.66 -6.03 13.77
C ILE A 90 9.65 -4.50 13.96
N MET A 91 8.84 -3.78 13.18
CA MET A 91 8.64 -2.35 13.33
C MET A 91 8.13 -2.01 14.73
N SER A 92 7.18 -2.78 15.27
CA SER A 92 6.67 -2.59 16.64
C SER A 92 7.76 -2.76 17.71
N LYS A 93 8.73 -3.66 17.49
CA LYS A 93 9.83 -3.90 18.43
C LYS A 93 10.90 -2.81 18.37
N LEU A 94 11.07 -2.15 17.23
CA LEU A 94 12.03 -1.06 17.04
C LEU A 94 11.47 0.32 17.44
N SER A 95 10.15 0.51 17.31
CA SER A 95 9.50 1.83 17.43
C SER A 95 9.14 2.21 18.87
N CYS A 96 8.98 3.52 19.09
CA CYS A 96 8.59 4.10 20.37
C CYS A 96 7.19 3.60 20.78
N ASN A 97 7.10 2.97 21.96
CA ASN A 97 5.88 2.39 22.52
C ASN A 97 5.10 1.53 21.50
N GLY A 98 5.85 0.81 20.65
CA GLY A 98 5.31 0.05 19.54
C GLY A 98 4.43 -1.12 20.00
N THR A 99 3.24 -1.24 19.41
CA THR A 99 2.30 -2.35 19.69
C THR A 99 1.66 -2.90 18.42
N VAL A 100 1.26 -4.17 18.46
CA VAL A 100 0.52 -4.84 17.38
C VAL A 100 -0.91 -5.11 17.85
N ILE A 101 -1.87 -4.67 17.06
CA ILE A 101 -3.30 -4.94 17.21
C ILE A 101 -3.68 -5.92 16.10
N GLY A 102 -4.10 -7.12 16.50
CA GLY A 102 -4.76 -8.08 15.62
C GLY A 102 -6.28 -7.98 15.74
N GLN A 103 -6.96 -9.13 15.78
CA GLN A 103 -8.42 -9.18 15.77
C GLN A 103 -9.07 -8.83 17.14
N VAL A 104 -9.25 -7.53 17.41
CA VAL A 104 -10.00 -6.99 18.55
C VAL A 104 -11.23 -6.21 18.09
N SER A 105 -12.11 -5.78 19.01
CA SER A 105 -13.23 -4.89 18.66
C SER A 105 -12.75 -3.46 18.37
N ALA A 106 -13.51 -2.70 17.58
CA ALA A 106 -13.18 -1.32 17.23
C ALA A 106 -12.99 -0.41 18.46
N ALA A 107 -13.87 -0.53 19.48
CA ALA A 107 -13.73 0.20 20.74
C ALA A 107 -12.44 -0.16 21.51
N THR A 108 -12.03 -1.44 21.49
CA THR A 108 -10.78 -1.87 22.13
C THR A 108 -9.57 -1.30 21.41
N ALA A 109 -9.58 -1.33 20.08
CA ALA A 109 -8.54 -0.74 19.26
C ALA A 109 -8.43 0.78 19.54
N ALA A 110 -9.55 1.50 19.53
CA ALA A 110 -9.60 2.94 19.82
C ALA A 110 -8.94 3.31 21.16
N ARG A 111 -9.34 2.64 22.25
CA ARG A 111 -8.74 2.85 23.58
C ARG A 111 -7.28 2.46 23.64
N HIS A 112 -6.89 1.41 22.91
CA HIS A 112 -5.50 0.98 22.90
C HIS A 112 -4.58 1.98 22.19
N ILE A 113 -5.04 2.59 21.08
CA ILE A 113 -4.31 3.67 20.40
C ILE A 113 -4.09 4.84 21.37
N ASP A 114 -5.16 5.30 22.02
CA ASP A 114 -5.09 6.40 22.98
C ASP A 114 -4.16 6.08 24.16
N ALA A 115 -4.21 4.85 24.68
CA ALA A 115 -3.35 4.44 25.80
C ALA A 115 -1.87 4.25 25.40
N ALA A 116 -1.59 3.87 24.15
CA ALA A 116 -0.22 3.62 23.69
C ALA A 116 0.54 4.93 23.42
N ARG A 117 -0.14 5.94 22.84
CA ARG A 117 0.48 7.21 22.40
C ARG A 117 1.79 7.01 21.62
N GLY A 118 1.87 5.89 20.89
CA GLY A 118 3.08 5.36 20.28
C GLY A 118 2.82 4.81 18.90
N PHE A 119 3.76 4.01 18.38
CA PHE A 119 3.58 3.32 17.11
C PHE A 119 2.56 2.18 17.23
N VAL A 120 1.57 2.14 16.35
CA VAL A 120 0.54 1.09 16.35
C VAL A 120 0.48 0.40 15.00
N VAL A 121 0.58 -0.92 15.03
CA VAL A 121 0.41 -1.82 13.88
C VAL A 121 -1.00 -2.38 13.91
N PHE A 122 -1.73 -2.22 12.82
CA PHE A 122 -2.98 -2.94 12.55
C PHE A 122 -2.65 -4.08 11.60
N ASP A 123 -2.59 -5.29 12.13
CA ASP A 123 -2.40 -6.49 11.32
C ASP A 123 -3.76 -7.11 11.02
N ASP A 124 -4.12 -7.19 9.74
CA ASP A 124 -5.44 -7.66 9.29
C ASP A 124 -6.60 -6.75 9.77
N LEU A 125 -6.70 -5.55 9.19
CA LEU A 125 -7.78 -4.61 9.50
C LEU A 125 -9.18 -5.17 9.12
N GLU A 126 -9.27 -5.98 8.07
CA GLU A 126 -10.46 -6.78 7.71
C GLU A 126 -10.90 -7.72 8.84
N GLY A 127 -9.96 -8.30 9.58
CA GLY A 127 -10.22 -9.10 10.78
C GLY A 127 -10.92 -8.32 11.91
N ILE A 128 -10.70 -7.01 12.01
CA ILE A 128 -11.43 -6.12 12.94
C ILE A 128 -12.83 -5.82 12.38
N ALA A 129 -12.96 -5.65 11.06
CA ALA A 129 -14.24 -5.45 10.38
C ALA A 129 -15.17 -6.67 10.51
N SER A 130 -14.65 -7.87 10.33
CA SER A 130 -15.43 -9.13 10.41
C SER A 130 -15.96 -9.41 11.82
N LYS A 131 -15.22 -9.01 12.87
CA LYS A 131 -15.69 -9.04 14.26
C LYS A 131 -16.66 -7.92 14.60
N ALA A 132 -16.87 -6.95 13.71
CA ALA A 132 -17.72 -5.80 13.99
C ALA A 132 -19.21 -6.18 14.08
N GLY A 133 -19.72 -7.24 13.43
CA GLY A 133 -21.10 -7.71 13.63
C GLY A 133 -22.16 -6.58 13.71
N ARG A 134 -22.90 -6.48 14.84
CA ARG A 134 -23.87 -5.39 15.12
C ARG A 134 -23.24 -4.00 15.41
N ASP A 135 -21.92 -3.96 15.61
CA ASP A 135 -21.09 -2.77 15.89
C ASP A 135 -20.45 -2.18 14.61
N GLY A 136 -20.98 -2.46 13.41
CA GLY A 136 -20.46 -1.93 12.14
C GLY A 136 -20.30 -0.40 12.11
N GLY A 137 -21.12 0.33 12.88
CA GLY A 137 -20.97 1.77 13.08
C GLY A 137 -19.66 2.17 13.78
N GLN A 138 -19.22 1.43 14.81
CA GLN A 138 -17.97 1.70 15.52
C GLN A 138 -16.75 1.41 14.65
N PHE A 139 -16.82 0.41 13.76
CA PHE A 139 -15.73 0.15 12.82
C PHE A 139 -15.58 1.29 11.81
N SER A 140 -16.69 1.79 11.25
CA SER A 140 -16.67 2.98 10.39
C SER A 140 -16.08 4.20 11.12
N GLU A 141 -16.47 4.41 12.38
CA GLU A 141 -15.92 5.49 13.22
C GLU A 141 -14.42 5.34 13.46
N LEU A 142 -13.94 4.11 13.73
CA LEU A 142 -12.52 3.81 13.86
C LEU A 142 -11.76 4.11 12.57
N VAL A 143 -12.26 3.67 11.40
CA VAL A 143 -11.63 3.95 10.10
C VAL A 143 -11.56 5.45 9.84
N GLN A 144 -12.61 6.21 10.18
CA GLN A 144 -12.59 7.67 10.08
C GLN A 144 -11.59 8.31 11.05
N ALA A 145 -11.47 7.80 12.28
CA ALA A 145 -10.47 8.25 13.22
C ALA A 145 -9.04 7.98 12.70
N LEU A 146 -8.78 6.79 12.14
CA LEU A 146 -7.49 6.44 11.54
C LEU A 146 -7.12 7.39 10.39
N LYS A 147 -8.07 7.75 9.52
CA LYS A 147 -7.88 8.68 8.37
C LYS A 147 -7.37 10.06 8.76
N VAL A 148 -7.65 10.51 9.98
CA VAL A 148 -7.28 11.85 10.48
C VAL A 148 -6.25 11.79 11.61
N SER A 149 -5.84 10.58 11.98
CA SER A 149 -4.90 10.33 13.08
C SER A 149 -3.46 10.75 12.80
N TYR A 150 -3.18 11.20 11.57
CA TYR A 150 -1.87 11.68 11.15
C TYR A 150 -1.60 13.13 11.55
N ASN A 151 -2.62 13.95 11.84
CA ASN A 151 -2.45 15.37 12.17
C ASN A 151 -3.00 15.69 13.57
N LYS A 152 -2.22 16.40 14.39
CA LYS A 152 -2.54 16.71 15.80
C LYS A 152 -3.88 17.44 15.97
N HIS A 153 -4.24 18.33 15.04
CA HIS A 153 -5.46 19.12 15.13
C HIS A 153 -6.72 18.31 14.84
N THR A 154 -6.59 17.19 14.12
CA THR A 154 -7.74 16.38 13.69
C THR A 154 -7.84 15.02 14.37
N ALA A 155 -6.78 14.59 15.04
CA ALA A 155 -6.65 13.24 15.61
C ALA A 155 -7.42 13.03 16.91
N GLU A 156 -7.91 14.08 17.57
CA GLU A 156 -8.76 13.94 18.75
C GLU A 156 -10.22 13.76 18.35
N LYS A 157 -10.87 12.74 18.92
CA LYS A 157 -12.25 12.38 18.64
C LYS A 157 -13.01 12.12 19.92
N ILE A 158 -14.28 12.52 19.93
CA ILE A 158 -15.23 12.10 20.96
C ILE A 158 -15.70 10.71 20.56
N TRP A 159 -15.36 9.71 21.37
CA TRP A 159 -15.72 8.32 21.18
C TRP A 159 -16.88 7.96 22.11
N THR A 160 -17.93 7.35 21.59
CA THR A 160 -19.08 6.95 22.40
C THR A 160 -19.06 5.46 22.64
N ASP A 161 -19.00 5.02 23.91
CA ASP A 161 -19.20 3.62 24.25
C ASP A 161 -20.68 3.28 24.12
N VAL A 162 -21.01 2.47 23.11
CA VAL A 162 -22.40 2.15 22.74
C VAL A 162 -23.11 1.31 23.82
N LYS A 163 -22.38 0.67 24.75
CA LYS A 163 -22.96 -0.12 25.84
C LYS A 163 -23.28 0.73 27.07
N THR A 164 -22.43 1.71 27.37
CA THR A 164 -22.57 2.56 28.57
C THR A 164 -23.12 3.95 28.28
N MET A 165 -23.22 4.32 26.99
CA MET A 165 -23.57 5.65 26.49
C MET A 165 -22.68 6.77 27.05
N ARG A 166 -21.47 6.42 27.52
CA ARG A 166 -20.47 7.37 27.99
C ARG A 166 -19.61 7.84 26.83
N THR A 167 -19.34 9.13 26.80
CA THR A 167 -18.42 9.73 25.86
C THR A 167 -17.04 9.88 26.49
N GLU A 168 -16.02 9.52 25.72
CA GLU A 168 -14.61 9.66 26.09
C GLU A 168 -13.90 10.45 24.99
N ARG A 169 -13.02 11.38 25.36
CA ARG A 169 -12.15 12.05 24.39
C ARG A 169 -10.91 11.19 24.20
N LEU A 170 -10.79 10.57 23.03
CA LEU A 170 -9.65 9.75 22.66
C LEU A 170 -8.77 10.51 21.67
N ASN A 171 -7.47 10.38 21.83
CA ASN A 171 -6.50 10.95 20.91
C ASN A 171 -5.84 9.84 20.11
N PHE A 172 -6.03 9.90 18.80
CA PHE A 172 -5.52 8.90 17.89
C PHE A 172 -4.16 9.29 17.32
N PHE A 173 -3.58 10.45 17.66
CA PHE A 173 -2.40 10.97 17.00
C PHE A 173 -1.20 10.02 17.09
N GLY A 174 -0.53 9.82 15.97
CA GLY A 174 0.76 9.12 15.92
C GLY A 174 0.95 8.28 14.67
N ILE A 175 2.20 7.87 14.45
CA ILE A 175 2.60 7.04 13.32
C ILE A 175 1.95 5.66 13.47
N LYS A 176 1.36 5.17 12.37
CA LYS A 176 0.73 3.85 12.32
C LYS A 176 1.18 3.08 11.10
N LEU A 177 1.14 1.77 11.22
CA LEU A 177 1.30 0.87 10.11
C LEU A 177 0.04 0.03 9.98
N ILE A 178 -0.55 0.02 8.81
CA ILE A 178 -1.79 -0.70 8.53
C ILE A 178 -1.49 -1.73 7.46
N SER A 179 -1.75 -3.00 7.75
CA SER A 179 -1.72 -4.08 6.75
C SER A 179 -3.15 -4.44 6.37
N ASN A 180 -3.38 -4.68 5.08
CA ASN A 180 -4.63 -5.27 4.60
C ASN A 180 -4.35 -6.29 3.49
N THR A 181 -5.32 -7.16 3.21
CA THR A 181 -5.24 -8.17 2.15
C THR A 181 -5.98 -7.74 0.89
N SER A 182 -7.08 -6.99 1.04
CA SER A 182 -7.74 -6.25 -0.02
C SER A 182 -7.24 -4.80 -0.04
N GLY A 183 -7.08 -4.21 -1.22
CA GLY A 183 -6.47 -2.88 -1.40
C GLY A 183 -7.02 -1.80 -0.44
N ALA A 184 -6.18 -0.82 -0.10
CA ALA A 184 -6.63 0.29 0.74
C ALA A 184 -7.80 1.03 0.08
N ASP A 185 -8.92 1.20 0.80
CA ASP A 185 -9.99 2.13 0.44
C ASP A 185 -9.38 3.45 -0.08
N ASP A 186 -9.87 3.95 -1.23
CA ASP A 186 -9.34 5.11 -1.95
C ASP A 186 -9.11 6.35 -1.08
N ILE A 187 -9.80 6.46 0.05
CA ILE A 187 -9.72 7.58 1.00
C ILE A 187 -8.45 7.54 1.88
N LEU A 188 -7.85 6.37 2.11
CA LEU A 188 -6.61 6.22 2.89
C LEU A 188 -5.35 6.45 2.02
N SER A 189 -5.46 6.33 0.70
CA SER A 189 -4.34 6.30 -0.24
C SER A 189 -3.49 7.58 -0.27
N THR A 190 -4.11 8.76 -0.27
CA THR A 190 -3.40 10.06 -0.40
C THR A 190 -2.68 10.52 0.87
N ARG A 191 -2.88 9.79 1.99
CA ARG A 191 -2.38 10.15 3.32
C ARG A 191 -1.46 9.07 3.91
N MET A 192 -1.00 8.15 3.05
CA MET A 192 -0.17 7.02 3.45
C MET A 192 1.03 6.87 2.54
N LEU A 193 2.15 6.45 3.12
CA LEU A 193 3.30 5.93 2.39
C LEU A 193 3.11 4.43 2.22
N ARG A 194 3.13 3.94 0.98
CA ARG A 194 2.89 2.54 0.66
C ARG A 194 4.20 1.76 0.70
N ILE A 195 4.20 0.62 1.36
CA ILE A 195 5.33 -0.30 1.40
C ILE A 195 4.87 -1.58 0.75
N GLN A 196 5.51 -1.93 -0.36
CA GLN A 196 5.10 -3.10 -1.14
C GLN A 196 5.75 -4.34 -0.55
N THR A 197 4.97 -5.41 -0.40
CA THR A 197 5.44 -6.73 0.04
C THR A 197 5.09 -7.77 -1.01
N ARG A 198 5.97 -8.74 -1.25
CA ARG A 198 5.74 -9.84 -2.20
C ARG A 198 6.20 -11.15 -1.59
N HIS A 199 5.80 -12.28 -2.19
CA HIS A 199 6.40 -13.56 -1.83
C HIS A 199 7.90 -13.49 -2.03
N MET A 200 8.64 -13.88 -0.99
CA MET A 200 10.09 -13.87 -1.01
C MET A 200 10.60 -14.89 -2.04
N PRO A 201 11.46 -14.50 -2.99
CA PRO A 201 12.10 -15.41 -3.92
C PRO A 201 12.92 -16.47 -3.19
N GLU A 202 13.02 -17.69 -3.75
CA GLU A 202 13.82 -18.77 -3.17
C GLU A 202 15.30 -18.37 -2.96
N THR A 203 15.82 -17.53 -3.85
CA THR A 203 17.19 -16.98 -3.78
C THR A 203 17.46 -16.14 -2.52
N GLU A 204 16.41 -15.63 -1.88
CA GLU A 204 16.52 -14.72 -0.72
C GLU A 204 16.19 -15.41 0.62
N GLN A 205 15.70 -16.66 0.60
CA GLN A 205 15.30 -17.39 1.81
C GLN A 205 16.41 -17.53 2.85
N GLY A 206 17.68 -17.61 2.42
CA GLY A 206 18.85 -17.70 3.31
C GLY A 206 19.32 -16.36 3.91
N ASN A 207 18.88 -15.23 3.37
CA ASN A 207 19.31 -13.90 3.78
C ASN A 207 18.44 -13.32 4.91
N ILE A 208 17.25 -13.89 5.14
CA ILE A 208 16.32 -13.48 6.18
C ILE A 208 16.40 -14.44 7.37
N HIS A 209 16.63 -13.89 8.55
CA HIS A 209 16.84 -14.67 9.76
C HIS A 209 15.72 -14.46 10.78
N LYS A 210 15.25 -15.55 11.38
CA LYS A 210 14.47 -15.47 12.61
C LYS A 210 15.38 -15.01 13.74
N PHE A 211 15.01 -13.91 14.38
CA PHE A 211 15.77 -13.37 15.49
C PHE A 211 15.66 -14.24 16.74
N GLY A 212 16.82 -14.50 17.35
CA GLY A 212 16.93 -15.15 18.64
C GLY A 212 16.95 -14.14 19.78
N VAL A 213 17.24 -14.65 20.98
CA VAL A 213 17.26 -13.86 22.22
C VAL A 213 18.29 -12.73 22.16
N ASN A 214 19.45 -12.96 21.53
CA ASN A 214 20.54 -11.98 21.47
C ASN A 214 20.18 -10.79 20.57
N GLU A 215 19.54 -11.04 19.44
CA GLU A 215 19.03 -10.01 18.54
C GLU A 215 17.96 -9.16 19.24
N PHE A 216 17.05 -9.79 20.00
CA PHE A 216 16.05 -9.05 20.77
C PHE A 216 16.68 -8.20 21.88
N LYS A 217 17.74 -8.68 22.54
CA LYS A 217 18.52 -7.86 23.50
C LYS A 217 19.18 -6.67 22.80
N ARG A 218 19.69 -6.84 21.58
CA ARG A 218 20.27 -5.74 20.78
C ARG A 218 19.21 -4.72 20.37
N ILE A 219 18.05 -5.18 19.90
CA ILE A 219 16.90 -4.33 19.60
C ILE A 219 16.48 -3.54 20.84
N GLU A 220 16.42 -4.19 22.00
CA GLU A 220 16.07 -3.53 23.24
C GLU A 220 17.07 -2.43 23.63
N LYS A 221 18.37 -2.72 23.55
CA LYS A 221 19.42 -1.72 23.80
C LYS A 221 19.34 -0.54 22.83
N LEU A 222 19.10 -0.82 21.55
CA LEU A 222 18.92 0.20 20.52
C LEU A 222 17.69 1.08 20.81
N ARG A 223 16.61 0.49 21.31
CA ARG A 223 15.39 1.21 21.74
C ARG A 223 15.66 2.20 22.87
N GLN A 224 16.44 1.80 23.87
CA GLN A 224 16.84 2.67 24.98
C GLN A 224 17.72 3.84 24.49
N GLU A 225 18.63 3.56 23.54
CA GLU A 225 19.44 4.59 22.89
C GLU A 225 18.58 5.58 22.07
N LEU A 226 17.58 5.08 21.32
CA LEU A 226 16.65 5.90 20.54
C LEU A 226 15.82 6.86 21.40
N HIS A 227 15.37 6.44 22.59
CA HIS A 227 14.71 7.34 23.55
C HIS A 227 15.63 8.47 23.98
N THR A 228 16.86 8.11 24.39
CA THR A 228 17.86 9.11 24.79
C THR A 228 18.22 10.05 23.64
N TRP A 229 18.37 9.52 22.42
CA TRP A 229 18.61 10.28 21.20
C TRP A 229 17.50 11.30 20.96
N ALA A 230 16.24 10.91 21.09
CA ALA A 230 15.11 11.79 20.86
C ALA A 230 15.12 12.99 21.82
N PHE A 231 15.34 12.77 23.12
CA PHE A 231 15.42 13.87 24.10
C PHE A 231 16.64 14.77 23.90
N LYS A 232 17.79 14.23 23.47
CA LYS A 232 18.98 15.05 23.18
C LYS A 232 18.86 15.87 21.90
N ASN A 233 18.01 15.46 20.96
CA ASN A 233 17.89 16.10 19.65
C ASN A 233 16.56 16.82 19.42
N CYS A 234 15.60 16.78 20.35
CA CYS A 234 14.25 17.28 20.11
C CYS A 234 14.19 18.78 19.74
N VAL A 235 14.95 19.63 20.44
CA VAL A 235 15.00 21.07 20.13
C VAL A 235 15.57 21.30 18.73
N PHE A 236 16.68 20.63 18.40
CA PHE A 236 17.30 20.76 17.08
C PHE A 236 16.40 20.24 15.95
N ILE A 237 15.67 19.16 16.18
CA ILE A 237 14.70 18.60 15.23
C ILE A 237 13.52 19.56 15.03
N ASP A 238 13.04 20.20 16.10
CA ASP A 238 11.97 21.22 16.04
C ASP A 238 12.41 22.44 15.22
N ASP A 239 13.62 22.96 15.48
CA ASP A 239 14.20 24.06 14.72
C ASP A 239 14.32 23.74 13.23
N LEU A 240 14.79 22.53 12.90
CA LEU A 240 14.89 22.07 11.50
C LEU A 240 13.52 21.89 10.84
N ALA A 241 12.53 21.41 11.59
CA ALA A 241 11.16 21.26 11.10
C ALA A 241 10.52 22.62 10.81
N ALA A 242 10.72 23.60 11.70
CA ALA A 242 10.21 24.96 11.55
C ALA A 242 10.82 25.72 10.36
N GLN A 243 12.07 25.41 10.00
CA GLN A 243 12.75 25.98 8.83
C GLN A 243 12.34 25.33 7.50
N SER A 244 11.64 24.20 7.54
CA SER A 244 11.21 23.51 6.33
C SER A 244 10.01 24.23 5.70
N ASN A 245 10.18 24.77 4.50
CA ASN A 245 9.13 25.48 3.75
C ASN A 245 8.26 24.54 2.88
N GLU A 246 8.25 23.24 3.15
CA GLU A 246 7.51 22.25 2.37
C GLU A 246 5.99 22.34 2.65
N LYS A 247 5.33 23.30 1.99
CA LYS A 247 3.86 23.39 1.95
C LYS A 247 3.32 22.99 0.57
N SER A 248 3.61 21.77 0.15
CA SER A 248 3.08 21.19 -1.09
C SER A 248 2.17 19.99 -0.80
N GLY A 249 0.95 20.26 -0.35
CA GLY A 249 -0.09 19.22 -0.18
C GLY A 249 0.20 18.14 0.87
N ARG A 250 -0.79 17.26 1.08
CA ARG A 250 -0.80 16.28 2.18
C ARG A 250 0.35 15.29 2.14
N PHE A 251 0.84 14.92 0.95
CA PHE A 251 1.94 13.97 0.81
C PHE A 251 3.23 14.54 1.39
N ASP A 252 3.54 15.82 1.12
CA ASP A 252 4.76 16.43 1.62
C ASP A 252 4.64 16.73 3.13
N GLU A 253 3.44 17.05 3.64
CA GLU A 253 3.19 17.17 5.08
C GLU A 253 3.50 15.88 5.86
N ILE A 254 3.08 14.71 5.36
CA ILE A 254 3.35 13.42 6.02
C ILE A 254 4.79 12.93 5.83
N ALA A 255 5.49 13.42 4.80
CA ALA A 255 6.89 13.08 4.52
C ALA A 255 7.88 13.96 5.30
N LEU A 256 7.46 15.15 5.75
CA LEU A 256 8.30 16.10 6.48
C LEU A 256 9.08 15.47 7.66
N PRO A 257 8.49 14.63 8.53
CA PRO A 257 9.25 14.00 9.62
C PRO A 257 10.41 13.15 9.11
N LEU A 258 10.20 12.43 8.00
CA LEU A 258 11.24 11.57 7.41
C LEU A 258 12.36 12.42 6.80
N ARG A 259 12.02 13.53 6.12
CA ARG A 259 13.00 14.45 5.52
C ARG A 259 13.87 15.14 6.55
N VAL A 260 13.25 15.63 7.64
CA VAL A 260 14.01 16.25 8.75
C VAL A 260 14.99 15.25 9.34
N ILE A 261 14.54 14.02 9.61
CA ILE A 261 15.42 12.98 10.17
C ILE A 261 16.51 12.56 9.17
N ALA A 262 16.19 12.46 7.87
CA ALA A 262 17.17 12.12 6.84
C ALA A 262 18.33 13.14 6.79
N LYS A 263 18.04 14.43 6.99
CA LYS A 263 19.07 15.48 7.12
C LYS A 263 20.00 15.26 8.31
N LEU A 264 19.49 14.73 9.43
CA LEU A 264 20.32 14.34 10.58
C LEU A 264 21.18 13.09 10.31
N VAL A 265 20.74 12.22 9.39
CA VAL A 265 21.45 10.99 9.02
C VAL A 265 22.61 11.33 8.08
N SER A 266 22.31 11.80 6.87
CA SER A 266 23.29 12.21 5.86
C SER A 266 22.60 12.76 4.60
N ASN A 267 23.35 13.54 3.81
CA ASN A 267 22.90 13.98 2.47
C ASN A 267 22.59 12.81 1.51
N GLU A 268 23.22 11.66 1.71
CA GLU A 268 22.96 10.45 0.91
C GLU A 268 21.63 9.81 1.30
N CYS A 269 21.32 9.75 2.60
CA CYS A 269 20.03 9.29 3.09
C CYS A 269 18.87 10.20 2.62
N GLU A 270 19.08 11.52 2.59
CA GLU A 270 18.11 12.47 2.03
C GLU A 270 17.81 12.17 0.56
N LYS A 271 18.85 11.92 -0.26
CA LYS A 271 18.67 11.54 -1.67
C LYS A 271 17.96 10.20 -1.84
N GLU A 272 18.33 9.19 -1.06
CA GLU A 272 17.65 7.88 -1.08
C GLU A 272 16.18 8.01 -0.70
N LEU A 273 15.86 8.82 0.31
CA LEU A 273 14.48 9.10 0.71
C LEU A 273 13.71 9.78 -0.43
N GLU A 274 14.25 10.82 -1.06
CA GLU A 274 13.55 11.49 -2.16
C GLU A 274 13.34 10.56 -3.36
N ILE A 275 14.27 9.66 -3.66
CA ILE A 275 14.06 8.60 -4.66
C ILE A 275 12.90 7.69 -4.24
N ALA A 276 12.86 7.27 -2.97
CA ALA A 276 11.79 6.44 -2.44
C ALA A 276 10.43 7.14 -2.54
N LEU A 277 10.34 8.40 -2.10
CA LEU A 277 9.13 9.23 -2.13
C LEU A 277 8.69 9.55 -3.57
N ALA A 278 9.63 9.79 -4.48
CA ALA A 278 9.32 9.97 -5.90
C ALA A 278 8.70 8.69 -6.48
N LYS A 279 9.24 7.52 -6.14
CA LYS A 279 8.62 6.22 -6.48
C LYS A 279 7.23 6.08 -5.88
N GLN A 280 6.95 6.59 -4.68
CA GLN A 280 5.58 6.58 -4.14
C GLN A 280 4.60 7.41 -5.00
N LYS A 281 5.08 8.49 -5.64
CA LYS A 281 4.30 9.34 -6.56
C LYS A 281 4.20 8.73 -7.98
N THR A 282 5.21 7.96 -8.42
CA THR A 282 5.31 7.34 -9.76
C THR A 282 4.95 5.87 -9.81
N VAL A 283 4.76 5.20 -8.67
CA VAL A 283 3.89 4.02 -8.57
C VAL A 283 2.52 4.57 -8.91
N VAL A 284 2.30 4.67 -10.23
CA VAL A 284 1.02 4.56 -10.90
C VAL A 284 0.32 3.52 -10.09
N VAL A 285 -0.57 4.03 -9.26
CA VAL A 285 -1.80 3.39 -8.88
C VAL A 285 -1.89 2.01 -9.56
N GLU A 286 -1.30 0.99 -8.93
CA GLU A 286 -1.77 -0.39 -9.06
C GLU A 286 -3.11 -0.35 -8.33
N THR A 287 -4.03 0.43 -8.89
CA THR A 287 -5.40 0.51 -8.46
C THR A 287 -5.91 -0.84 -8.82
N ASN A 288 -6.31 -1.58 -7.81
CA ASN A 288 -7.30 -2.59 -8.08
C ASN A 288 -8.64 -1.92 -8.45
N ASP A 289 -8.78 -0.59 -8.49
CA ASP A 289 -9.95 0.07 -9.11
C ASP A 289 -10.14 -0.42 -10.55
N PRO A 290 -11.28 -1.07 -10.84
CA PRO A 290 -11.53 -1.58 -12.17
C PRO A 290 -11.63 -0.49 -13.23
N ILE A 291 -11.91 0.77 -12.86
CA ILE A 291 -12.00 1.89 -13.81
C ILE A 291 -10.60 2.34 -14.26
N GLU A 292 -9.67 2.56 -13.33
CA GLU A 292 -8.28 2.86 -13.69
C GLU A 292 -7.59 1.68 -14.37
N THR A 293 -7.86 0.44 -13.94
CA THR A 293 -7.32 -0.74 -14.62
C THR A 293 -7.89 -0.90 -16.03
N LEU A 294 -9.15 -0.50 -16.25
CA LEU A 294 -9.75 -0.43 -17.59
C LEU A 294 -9.06 0.60 -18.48
N LYS A 295 -8.63 1.75 -17.94
CA LYS A 295 -7.82 2.70 -18.71
C LYS A 295 -6.50 2.07 -19.11
N GLU A 296 -5.81 1.40 -18.18
CA GLU A 296 -4.52 0.76 -18.50
C GLU A 296 -4.68 -0.38 -19.52
N ALA A 297 -5.71 -1.22 -19.38
CA ALA A 297 -6.04 -2.24 -20.36
C ALA A 297 -6.30 -1.62 -21.76
N ALA A 298 -7.05 -0.52 -21.82
CA ALA A 298 -7.28 0.20 -23.07
C ALA A 298 -5.97 0.75 -23.66
N LYS A 299 -5.08 1.31 -22.83
CA LYS A 299 -3.76 1.79 -23.24
C LYS A 299 -2.91 0.65 -23.81
N ASN A 300 -2.86 -0.51 -23.16
CA ASN A 300 -2.13 -1.68 -23.65
C ASN A 300 -2.59 -2.10 -25.04
N LEU A 301 -3.91 -2.15 -25.27
CA LEU A 301 -4.46 -2.48 -26.59
C LEU A 301 -4.03 -1.47 -27.66
N ILE A 302 -4.08 -0.17 -27.36
CA ILE A 302 -3.62 0.88 -28.27
C ILE A 302 -2.11 0.74 -28.54
N LYS A 303 -1.29 0.51 -27.50
CA LYS A 303 0.16 0.26 -27.61
C LYS A 303 0.47 -0.94 -28.52
N GLU A 304 -0.38 -1.97 -28.49
CA GLU A 304 -0.26 -3.15 -29.36
C GLU A 304 -0.80 -2.96 -30.79
N GLY A 305 -1.35 -1.79 -31.12
CA GLY A 305 -1.87 -1.46 -32.45
C GLY A 305 -3.34 -1.77 -32.67
N PHE A 306 -4.10 -2.11 -31.63
CA PHE A 306 -5.55 -2.32 -31.72
C PHE A 306 -6.31 -1.00 -31.60
N ILE A 307 -6.60 -0.36 -32.73
CA ILE A 307 -7.46 0.83 -32.78
C ILE A 307 -8.95 0.42 -32.74
N GLN A 308 -9.26 -0.67 -33.44
CA GLN A 308 -10.54 -1.35 -33.36
C GLN A 308 -10.38 -2.63 -32.56
N PHE A 309 -11.29 -2.88 -31.64
CA PHE A 309 -11.18 -3.95 -30.66
C PHE A 309 -12.55 -4.54 -30.32
N THR A 310 -12.55 -5.69 -29.65
CA THR A 310 -13.77 -6.25 -29.07
C THR A 310 -13.83 -6.01 -27.57
N ILE A 311 -15.03 -5.83 -27.02
CA ILE A 311 -15.21 -5.74 -25.54
C ILE A 311 -14.63 -7.00 -24.85
N THR A 312 -14.76 -8.16 -25.50
CA THR A 312 -14.17 -9.41 -25.00
C THR A 312 -12.66 -9.35 -24.89
N GLN A 313 -11.95 -8.76 -25.87
CA GLN A 313 -10.51 -8.56 -25.78
C GLN A 313 -10.13 -7.66 -24.60
N VAL A 314 -10.87 -6.56 -24.39
CA VAL A 314 -10.65 -5.67 -23.23
C VAL A 314 -10.87 -6.41 -21.91
N ILE A 315 -11.88 -7.27 -21.81
CA ILE A 315 -12.10 -8.09 -20.61
C ILE A 315 -10.97 -9.10 -20.41
N LEU A 316 -10.46 -9.71 -21.48
CA LEU A 316 -9.31 -10.62 -21.40
C LEU A 316 -8.05 -9.87 -20.94
N GLU A 317 -7.83 -8.66 -21.41
CA GLU A 317 -6.74 -7.77 -20.96
C GLU A 317 -6.94 -7.38 -19.49
N LEU A 318 -8.14 -7.00 -19.07
CA LEU A 318 -8.43 -6.73 -17.66
C LEU A 318 -8.11 -7.91 -16.74
N ARG A 319 -8.34 -9.15 -17.20
CA ARG A 319 -8.02 -10.38 -16.44
C ARG A 319 -6.52 -10.64 -16.29
N THR A 320 -5.66 -10.04 -17.11
CA THR A 320 -4.21 -10.12 -16.91
C THR A 320 -3.74 -9.12 -15.85
N LEU A 321 -4.53 -8.07 -15.58
CA LEU A 321 -4.21 -6.97 -14.68
C LEU A 321 -4.94 -7.05 -13.32
N LEU A 322 -6.11 -7.70 -13.26
CA LEU A 322 -6.94 -7.85 -12.06
C LEU A 322 -7.04 -9.32 -11.61
N ASP A 323 -7.15 -9.52 -10.29
CA ASP A 323 -7.55 -10.82 -9.72
C ASP A 323 -8.96 -11.20 -10.17
N GLU A 324 -9.18 -12.48 -10.54
CA GLU A 324 -10.45 -12.96 -11.10
C GLU A 324 -11.67 -12.67 -10.19
N ASN A 325 -11.50 -12.61 -8.87
CA ASN A 325 -12.60 -12.38 -7.93
C ASN A 325 -12.66 -10.93 -7.41
N TYR A 326 -11.86 -10.03 -7.97
CA TYR A 326 -11.78 -8.67 -7.47
C TYR A 326 -13.13 -7.94 -7.56
N GLY A 327 -13.63 -7.40 -6.46
CA GLY A 327 -14.90 -6.67 -6.41
C GLY A 327 -16.16 -7.54 -6.37
N ALA A 328 -16.03 -8.87 -6.28
CA ALA A 328 -17.16 -9.76 -6.01
C ALA A 328 -17.46 -9.80 -4.49
N GLY A 329 -18.74 -9.72 -4.10
CA GLY A 329 -19.15 -9.86 -2.70
C GLY A 329 -19.13 -11.31 -2.21
N MET A 330 -19.14 -12.28 -3.14
CA MET A 330 -19.08 -13.72 -2.89
C MET A 330 -18.27 -14.43 -3.99
N THR A 331 -17.66 -15.57 -3.68
CA THR A 331 -16.82 -16.36 -4.62
C THR A 331 -17.55 -16.84 -5.88
N ASN A 332 -18.88 -16.84 -5.89
CA ASN A 332 -19.69 -17.25 -7.04
C ASN A 332 -20.29 -16.06 -7.81
N GLU A 333 -20.05 -14.83 -7.37
CA GLU A 333 -20.57 -13.63 -8.03
C GLU A 333 -19.61 -13.17 -9.14
N ILE A 334 -20.15 -12.91 -10.32
CA ILE A 334 -19.37 -12.36 -11.44
C ILE A 334 -19.13 -10.88 -11.15
N PRO A 335 -17.85 -10.45 -11.00
CA PRO A 335 -17.53 -9.04 -10.79
C PRO A 335 -18.05 -8.13 -11.90
N GLU A 336 -18.40 -6.88 -11.57
CA GLU A 336 -18.95 -5.95 -12.55
C GLU A 336 -18.01 -5.71 -13.75
N TRP A 337 -16.70 -5.67 -13.51
CA TRP A 337 -15.70 -5.43 -14.56
C TRP A 337 -15.56 -6.58 -15.56
N GLN A 338 -16.07 -7.78 -15.23
CA GLN A 338 -16.16 -8.88 -16.18
C GLN A 338 -17.42 -8.79 -17.07
N ARG A 339 -18.35 -7.87 -16.77
CA ARG A 339 -19.62 -7.72 -17.52
C ARG A 339 -19.41 -6.81 -18.74
N PRO A 340 -19.69 -7.28 -19.97
CA PRO A 340 -19.52 -6.47 -21.18
C PRO A 340 -20.28 -5.14 -21.18
N GLU A 341 -21.47 -5.11 -20.56
CA GLU A 341 -22.30 -3.90 -20.46
C GLU A 341 -21.63 -2.82 -19.61
N TRP A 342 -20.99 -3.24 -18.50
CA TRP A 342 -20.27 -2.34 -17.61
C TRP A 342 -19.03 -1.78 -18.31
N VAL A 343 -18.20 -2.64 -18.91
CA VAL A 343 -16.99 -2.22 -19.63
C VAL A 343 -17.34 -1.25 -20.75
N GLY A 344 -18.34 -1.58 -21.57
CA GLY A 344 -18.79 -0.70 -22.63
C GLY A 344 -19.37 0.63 -22.13
N ARG A 345 -20.02 0.66 -20.96
CA ARG A 345 -20.51 1.89 -20.33
C ARG A 345 -19.34 2.74 -19.83
N GLN A 346 -18.38 2.15 -19.12
CA GLN A 346 -17.24 2.88 -18.57
C GLN A 346 -16.34 3.47 -19.65
N LEU A 347 -16.05 2.71 -20.72
CA LEU A 347 -15.31 3.25 -21.87
C LEU A 347 -15.98 4.49 -22.49
N ARG A 348 -17.33 4.56 -22.47
CA ARG A 348 -18.07 5.76 -22.90
C ARG A 348 -17.96 6.90 -21.88
N THR A 349 -18.15 6.59 -20.59
CA THR A 349 -18.04 7.58 -19.50
C THR A 349 -16.65 8.22 -19.47
N LEU A 350 -15.61 7.44 -19.71
CA LEU A 350 -14.21 7.87 -19.77
C LEU A 350 -13.87 8.63 -21.05
N GLY A 351 -14.80 8.72 -22.01
CA GLY A 351 -14.57 9.43 -23.27
C GLY A 351 -13.50 8.79 -24.15
N LEU A 352 -13.32 7.46 -24.10
CA LEU A 352 -12.29 6.75 -24.86
C LEU A 352 -12.77 6.24 -26.23
N LEU A 353 -14.08 6.27 -26.47
CA LEU A 353 -14.69 5.66 -27.64
C LEU A 353 -15.03 6.67 -28.73
N ASP A 354 -14.93 6.21 -29.97
CA ASP A 354 -15.53 6.86 -31.13
C ASP A 354 -17.06 6.61 -31.15
N THR A 355 -17.79 7.51 -31.81
CA THR A 355 -19.23 7.48 -32.02
C THR A 355 -19.67 6.48 -33.10
N LYS A 356 -18.72 5.99 -33.91
CA LYS A 356 -18.99 5.07 -35.03
C LYS A 356 -19.47 3.70 -34.55
N ASP A 357 -20.63 3.25 -35.07
CA ASP A 357 -21.10 1.87 -34.85
C ASP A 357 -20.48 0.93 -35.88
N LEU A 358 -19.66 -0.01 -35.40
CA LEU A 358 -18.98 -1.03 -36.21
C LEU A 358 -19.72 -2.38 -36.19
N GLY A 359 -20.85 -2.46 -35.47
CA GLY A 359 -21.69 -3.65 -35.42
C GLY A 359 -21.08 -4.80 -34.60
N ARG A 360 -21.46 -6.03 -34.97
CA ARG A 360 -21.03 -7.26 -34.31
C ARG A 360 -20.58 -8.28 -35.34
N ALA A 361 -19.52 -9.02 -35.06
CA ALA A 361 -19.12 -10.17 -35.88
C ALA A 361 -19.04 -11.45 -35.05
N SER A 362 -19.10 -12.59 -35.75
CA SER A 362 -19.04 -13.91 -35.12
C SER A 362 -17.59 -14.38 -35.02
N LEU A 363 -17.16 -14.78 -33.82
CA LEU A 363 -15.87 -15.43 -33.58
C LEU A 363 -16.10 -16.64 -32.68
N PHE A 364 -15.74 -17.84 -33.15
CA PHE A 364 -15.94 -19.13 -32.45
C PHE A 364 -17.31 -19.21 -31.75
N GLY A 365 -18.38 -19.11 -32.54
CA GLY A 365 -19.76 -19.26 -32.07
C GLY A 365 -20.30 -18.13 -31.19
N LYS A 366 -19.52 -17.08 -30.91
CA LYS A 366 -19.92 -15.92 -30.10
C LYS A 366 -20.03 -14.68 -31.00
N ARG A 367 -21.09 -13.88 -30.84
CA ARG A 367 -21.24 -12.58 -31.51
C ARG A 367 -20.60 -11.48 -30.67
N LEU A 368 -19.42 -11.02 -31.09
CA LEU A 368 -18.64 -10.02 -30.39
C LEU A 368 -18.95 -8.62 -30.92
N LYS A 369 -19.12 -7.64 -30.04
CA LYS A 369 -19.29 -6.23 -30.41
C LYS A 369 -17.93 -5.61 -30.69
N ILE A 370 -17.81 -4.96 -31.85
CA ILE A 370 -16.61 -4.23 -32.28
C ILE A 370 -16.79 -2.77 -31.89
N MET A 371 -15.73 -2.17 -31.35
CA MET A 371 -15.66 -0.78 -30.95
C MET A 371 -14.35 -0.18 -31.44
N GLN A 372 -14.25 1.15 -31.44
CA GLN A 372 -13.06 1.88 -31.86
C GLN A 372 -12.70 2.95 -30.83
N PHE A 373 -11.40 3.09 -30.55
CA PHE A 373 -10.90 4.22 -29.76
C PHE A 373 -11.01 5.52 -30.56
N ASN A 374 -11.26 6.64 -29.89
CA ASN A 374 -11.24 7.95 -30.55
C ASN A 374 -9.79 8.49 -30.70
N GLU A 375 -9.63 9.53 -31.51
CA GLU A 375 -8.32 10.14 -31.76
C GLU A 375 -7.66 10.69 -30.49
N TYR A 376 -8.45 11.20 -29.54
CA TYR A 376 -7.93 11.70 -28.26
C TYR A 376 -7.20 10.60 -27.47
N ALA A 377 -7.85 9.46 -27.29
CA ALA A 377 -7.26 8.32 -26.56
C ALA A 377 -6.00 7.78 -27.26
N ILE A 378 -6.00 7.73 -28.59
CA ILE A 378 -4.85 7.28 -29.38
C ILE A 378 -3.68 8.26 -29.23
N ASN A 379 -3.94 9.56 -29.37
CA ASN A 379 -2.92 10.60 -29.26
C ASN A 379 -2.31 10.67 -27.85
N GLU A 380 -3.12 10.48 -26.80
CA GLU A 380 -2.63 10.40 -25.42
C GLU A 380 -1.60 9.28 -25.26
N VAL A 381 -1.88 8.09 -25.80
CA VAL A 381 -0.97 6.93 -25.73
C VAL A 381 0.29 7.13 -26.59
N VAL A 382 0.15 7.70 -27.80
CA VAL A 382 1.31 8.01 -28.67
C VAL A 382 2.24 9.02 -28.01
N GLN A 383 1.70 10.04 -27.34
CA GLN A 383 2.48 11.00 -26.57
C GLN A 383 3.19 10.33 -25.39
N GLU A 384 2.51 9.43 -24.66
CA GLU A 384 3.08 8.68 -23.54
C GLU A 384 4.23 7.75 -23.99
N LEU A 385 4.08 7.09 -25.14
CA LEU A 385 5.09 6.19 -25.71
C LEU A 385 6.32 6.93 -26.26
N GLY A 386 6.17 8.20 -26.66
CA GLY A 386 7.21 8.94 -27.38
C GLY A 386 7.54 8.37 -28.76
N ALA A 387 6.66 7.54 -29.33
CA ALA A 387 6.85 6.84 -30.61
C ALA A 387 5.51 6.65 -31.34
N THR A 388 5.55 6.53 -32.67
CA THR A 388 4.37 6.26 -33.49
C THR A 388 3.99 4.77 -33.48
N ILE A 389 2.69 4.48 -33.45
CA ILE A 389 2.16 3.13 -33.62
C ILE A 389 2.19 2.80 -35.12
N ASN A 390 3.11 1.94 -35.54
CA ASN A 390 3.35 1.65 -36.96
C ASN A 390 2.62 0.40 -37.47
N ASP A 391 2.27 -0.53 -36.58
CA ASP A 391 1.65 -1.81 -36.93
C ASP A 391 0.20 -1.88 -36.41
N PHE A 392 -0.76 -1.58 -37.28
CA PHE A 392 -2.18 -1.69 -36.94
C PHE A 392 -2.66 -3.14 -37.00
N ARG A 393 -3.43 -3.55 -35.99
CA ARG A 393 -4.00 -4.90 -35.87
C ARG A 393 -5.50 -4.89 -36.09
N GLU A 394 -6.00 -5.96 -36.70
CA GLU A 394 -7.43 -6.18 -36.90
C GLU A 394 -8.13 -6.60 -35.59
N PRO A 395 -9.44 -6.33 -35.40
CA PRO A 395 -10.14 -6.58 -34.13
C PRO A 395 -10.13 -8.01 -33.60
N PHE A 396 -9.82 -8.99 -34.45
CA PHE A 396 -9.80 -10.42 -34.10
C PHE A 396 -8.38 -11.00 -34.04
N ASP A 397 -7.36 -10.19 -34.30
CA ASP A 397 -5.96 -10.61 -34.30
C ASP A 397 -5.45 -11.04 -32.92
N PHE A 398 -6.20 -10.74 -31.87
CA PHE A 398 -5.93 -11.20 -30.51
C PHE A 398 -6.11 -12.73 -30.36
N CYS A 399 -6.80 -13.41 -31.29
CA CYS A 399 -7.12 -14.84 -31.20
C CYS A 399 -6.52 -15.66 -32.36
N LYS A 400 -5.19 -15.67 -32.49
CA LYS A 400 -4.47 -16.40 -33.55
C LYS A 400 -4.13 -17.87 -33.21
N GLY A 401 -4.10 -18.26 -31.93
CA GLY A 401 -3.94 -19.66 -31.51
C GLY A 401 -3.82 -19.82 -30.00
N CYS A 402 -4.33 -20.92 -29.44
CA CYS A 402 -4.38 -21.10 -27.99
C CYS A 402 -3.02 -21.40 -27.33
N GLN A 403 -2.07 -22.01 -28.06
CA GLN A 403 -0.79 -22.46 -27.49
C GLN A 403 0.13 -21.32 -27.09
N THR A 404 0.07 -20.19 -27.80
CA THR A 404 0.91 -19.00 -27.57
C THR A 404 0.08 -17.77 -27.23
N CYS A 405 -1.18 -17.96 -26.85
CA CYS A 405 -2.09 -16.86 -26.55
C CYS A 405 -1.64 -16.12 -25.27
N PRO A 406 -1.50 -14.78 -25.29
CA PRO A 406 -1.17 -14.01 -24.08
C PRO A 406 -2.24 -14.17 -22.99
N TYR A 407 -3.47 -14.49 -23.39
CA TYR A 407 -4.61 -14.72 -22.50
C TYR A 407 -4.76 -16.19 -22.06
N ALA A 408 -3.81 -17.09 -22.34
CA ALA A 408 -3.95 -18.53 -22.09
C ALA A 408 -4.15 -18.91 -20.62
N ASN A 409 -3.66 -18.07 -19.70
CA ASN A 409 -3.80 -18.24 -18.25
C ASN A 409 -5.07 -17.60 -17.69
N SER A 410 -5.85 -16.89 -18.52
CA SER A 410 -7.15 -16.33 -18.15
C SER A 410 -8.29 -17.29 -18.51
N THR A 411 -9.42 -17.19 -17.81
CA THR A 411 -10.64 -17.97 -18.10
C THR A 411 -11.30 -17.54 -19.44
N CYS A 412 -10.71 -17.88 -20.58
CA CYS A 412 -11.19 -17.47 -21.91
C CYS A 412 -12.36 -18.31 -22.42
N GLU A 413 -13.53 -17.68 -22.59
CA GLU A 413 -14.76 -18.35 -23.07
C GLU A 413 -14.67 -18.89 -24.50
N LEU A 414 -13.75 -18.38 -25.32
CA LEU A 414 -13.56 -18.82 -26.70
C LEU A 414 -12.73 -20.11 -26.79
N ARG A 415 -11.97 -20.44 -25.74
CA ARG A 415 -10.99 -21.53 -25.73
C ARG A 415 -11.58 -22.90 -26.08
N PRO A 416 -12.73 -23.34 -25.52
CA PRO A 416 -13.27 -24.67 -25.83
C PRO A 416 -13.59 -24.84 -27.32
N GLN A 417 -14.23 -23.86 -27.93
CA GLN A 417 -14.61 -23.90 -29.35
C GLN A 417 -13.39 -23.73 -30.25
N ARG A 418 -12.43 -22.88 -29.87
CA ARG A 418 -11.18 -22.69 -30.61
C ARG A 418 -10.35 -23.98 -30.66
N LEU A 419 -10.16 -24.65 -29.53
CA LEU A 419 -9.40 -25.90 -29.46
C LEU A 419 -10.05 -27.01 -30.31
N GLN A 420 -11.38 -27.11 -30.32
CA GLN A 420 -12.09 -28.05 -31.20
C GLN A 420 -11.83 -27.75 -32.69
N GLN A 421 -11.79 -26.47 -33.08
CA GLN A 421 -11.51 -26.09 -34.46
C GLN A 421 -10.04 -26.33 -34.84
N GLU A 422 -9.09 -26.06 -33.94
CA GLU A 422 -7.67 -26.36 -34.15
C GLU A 422 -7.42 -27.87 -34.28
N GLN A 423 -8.14 -28.70 -33.50
CA GLN A 423 -8.09 -30.16 -33.62
C GLN A 423 -8.66 -30.66 -34.96
N LYS A 424 -9.81 -30.12 -35.40
CA LYS A 424 -10.41 -30.45 -36.71
C LYS A 424 -9.53 -30.01 -37.88
N ALA A 425 -8.85 -28.87 -37.75
CA ALA A 425 -7.89 -28.42 -38.77
C ALA A 425 -6.71 -29.40 -38.85
N LYS A 426 -6.14 -29.81 -37.71
CA LYS A 426 -5.04 -30.79 -37.68
C LYS A 426 -5.44 -32.17 -38.24
N SER A 427 -6.68 -32.62 -37.99
CA SER A 427 -7.17 -33.91 -38.53
C SER A 427 -7.44 -33.92 -40.04
N ASN A 428 -7.53 -32.75 -40.69
CA ASN A 428 -7.72 -32.65 -42.14
C ASN A 428 -6.38 -32.58 -42.91
N TYR A 429 -5.25 -32.48 -42.21
CA TYR A 429 -3.90 -32.45 -42.77
C TYR A 429 -3.05 -33.68 -42.39
N SER A 430 -3.63 -34.62 -41.63
CA SER A 430 -3.13 -35.99 -41.43
C SER A 430 -3.97 -36.93 -42.26
#